data_AF-A0A498L6K4-F1
#
_entry.id   AF-A0A498L6K4-F1
#
_cell.length_a   1.000
_cell.length_b   1.000
_cell.length_c   1.000
_cell.angle_alpha   90.00
_cell.angle_beta   90.00
_cell.angle_gamma   90.00
#
_symmetry.space_group_name_H-M   'P 1'
#
loop_
_entity.id
_entity.type
_entity.pdbx_description
1 polymer ?
#
loop_
_entity_poly.entity_id
_entity_poly.type
_entity_poly.pdbx_seq_one_letter_code
_entity_poly.pdbx_strand_id
1 'polypeptide(L)'
;MANVPWHEEVIYFVQQLANLLPDYEIACEHEHSNCLLLAHHKFKVDGEWWTWIDYERFQELIQEYEESGGTENFSAMDYMAKTPTWATFGARERGFDPSDTRFQRKNKTKDISGC
;
A
#
# COMPACT_ATOMS: atom_id res chain seq x y z
N MET A 1 -5.11 -7.65 23.00
CA MET A 1 -3.97 -7.00 22.32
C MET A 1 -2.62 -7.64 22.62
N ALA A 2 -2.50 -8.69 23.45
CA ALA A 2 -1.19 -9.30 23.75
C ALA A 2 -0.50 -9.99 22.56
N ASN A 3 -1.27 -10.38 21.53
CA ASN A 3 -0.77 -11.15 20.39
C ASN A 3 -0.85 -10.39 19.05
N VAL A 4 -1.23 -9.11 19.08
CA VAL A 4 -1.30 -8.28 17.86
C VAL A 4 -0.06 -7.39 17.87
N PRO A 5 0.81 -7.46 16.85
CA PRO A 5 2.04 -6.67 16.84
C PRO A 5 1.72 -5.18 16.74
N TRP A 6 2.59 -4.36 17.28
CA TRP A 6 2.62 -2.93 17.02
C TRP A 6 3.11 -2.66 15.60
N HIS A 7 2.75 -1.51 15.04
CA HIS A 7 3.15 -1.18 13.68
C HIS A 7 4.67 -1.15 13.49
N GLU A 8 5.40 -0.63 14.49
CA GLU A 8 6.87 -0.64 14.50
C GLU A 8 7.47 -2.06 14.48
N GLU A 9 6.81 -3.04 15.11
CA GLU A 9 7.24 -4.44 15.06
C GLU A 9 7.03 -5.04 13.67
N VAL A 10 5.93 -4.66 13.00
CA VAL A 10 5.67 -5.05 11.61
C VAL A 10 6.68 -4.38 10.66
N ILE A 11 6.97 -3.10 10.84
CA ILE A 11 8.02 -2.39 10.08
C ILE A 11 9.36 -3.12 10.22
N TYR A 12 9.78 -3.40 11.46
CA TYR A 12 11.05 -4.08 11.71
C TYR A 12 11.11 -5.44 11.03
N PHE A 13 10.05 -6.24 11.16
CA PHE A 13 9.96 -7.55 10.51
C PHE A 13 10.06 -7.43 8.98
N VAL A 14 9.31 -6.49 8.37
CA VAL A 14 9.27 -6.29 6.92
C VAL A 14 10.61 -5.77 6.41
N GLN A 15 11.34 -4.94 7.16
CA GLN A 15 12.71 -4.52 6.81
C GLN A 15 13.67 -5.72 6.77
N GLN A 16 13.59 -6.63 7.75
CA GLN A 16 14.39 -7.86 7.72
C GLN A 16 14.02 -8.74 6.52
N LEU A 17 12.73 -8.83 6.17
CA LEU A 17 12.27 -9.56 4.99
C LEU A 17 12.77 -8.93 3.69
N ALA A 18 12.71 -7.61 3.56
CA ALA A 18 13.21 -6.88 2.38
C ALA A 18 14.71 -7.13 2.15
N ASN A 19 15.52 -7.20 3.22
CA ASN A 19 16.94 -7.53 3.11
C ASN A 19 17.22 -8.93 2.53
N LEU A 20 16.23 -9.83 2.53
CA LEU A 20 16.32 -11.17 1.93
C LEU A 20 15.77 -11.22 0.50
N LEU A 21 15.17 -10.13 0.00
CA LEU A 21 14.51 -10.03 -1.30
C LEU A 21 15.19 -8.93 -2.13
N PRO A 22 16.25 -9.24 -2.91
CA PRO A 22 17.13 -8.23 -3.51
C PRO A 22 16.44 -7.27 -4.48
N ASP A 23 15.30 -7.66 -5.05
CA ASP A 23 14.55 -6.85 -6.00
C ASP A 23 13.33 -6.15 -5.39
N TYR A 24 13.16 -6.21 -4.06
CA TYR A 24 12.02 -5.63 -3.36
C TYR A 24 12.45 -4.62 -2.30
N GLU A 25 11.65 -3.57 -2.15
CA GLU A 25 11.79 -2.56 -1.12
C GLU A 25 10.40 -2.14 -0.61
N ILE A 26 10.35 -1.54 0.57
CA ILE A 26 9.10 -1.03 1.14
C ILE A 26 8.68 0.22 0.35
N ALA A 27 7.51 0.15 -0.29
CA ALA A 27 6.95 1.26 -1.05
C ALA A 27 6.00 2.12 -0.20
N CYS A 28 5.13 1.47 0.57
CA CYS A 28 4.06 2.12 1.32
C CYS A 28 3.92 1.55 2.74
N GLU A 29 3.37 2.35 3.63
CA GLU A 29 2.81 1.88 4.91
C GLU A 29 1.36 2.36 5.04
N HIS A 30 0.57 1.62 5.80
CA HIS A 30 -0.74 2.05 6.29
C HIS A 30 -0.87 1.65 7.76
N GLU A 31 -0.51 2.57 8.64
CA GLU A 31 -0.39 2.32 10.08
C GLU A 31 -1.74 1.92 10.71
N HIS A 32 -2.84 2.51 10.25
CA HIS A 32 -4.18 2.27 10.82
C HIS A 32 -4.67 0.85 10.58
N SER A 33 -4.24 0.22 9.48
CA SER A 33 -4.49 -1.19 9.20
C SER A 33 -3.32 -2.10 9.58
N ASN A 34 -2.25 -1.54 10.14
CA ASN A 34 -1.00 -2.23 10.45
C ASN A 34 -0.45 -3.03 9.25
N CYS A 35 -0.33 -2.37 8.10
CA CYS A 35 0.05 -2.99 6.84
C CYS A 35 1.23 -2.26 6.18
N LEU A 36 2.07 -2.99 5.46
CA LEU A 36 3.14 -2.45 4.61
C LEU A 36 3.07 -3.10 3.23
N LEU A 37 3.46 -2.34 2.21
CA LEU A 37 3.61 -2.83 0.84
C LEU A 37 5.10 -3.00 0.52
N LEU A 38 5.54 -4.24 0.30
CA LEU A 38 6.79 -4.52 -0.40
C LEU A 38 6.52 -4.55 -1.91
N ALA A 39 7.23 -3.73 -2.66
CA ALA A 39 7.09 -3.65 -4.11
C ALA A 39 8.42 -3.97 -4.81
N HIS A 40 8.32 -4.62 -5.97
CA HIS A 40 9.47 -4.91 -6.80
C HIS A 40 10.01 -3.62 -7.42
N HIS A 41 11.32 -3.49 -7.57
CA HIS A 41 12.00 -2.32 -8.15
C HIS A 41 11.52 -1.91 -9.57
N LYS A 42 10.83 -2.79 -10.30
CA LYS A 42 10.24 -2.44 -11.61
C LYS A 42 9.14 -1.38 -11.51
N PHE A 43 8.58 -1.19 -10.32
CA PHE A 43 7.62 -0.14 -10.00
C PHE A 43 8.29 1.09 -9.38
N LYS A 44 9.63 1.19 -9.40
CA LYS A 44 10.38 2.35 -8.91
C LYS A 44 11.00 3.08 -10.09
N VAL A 45 10.31 4.10 -10.59
CA VAL A 45 10.72 4.88 -11.77
C VAL A 45 11.37 6.17 -11.29
N ASP A 46 12.60 6.42 -11.72
CA ASP A 46 13.39 7.60 -11.34
C ASP A 46 13.51 7.82 -9.81
N GLY A 47 13.56 6.72 -9.06
CA GLY A 47 13.65 6.73 -7.60
C GLY A 47 12.31 6.93 -6.88
N GLU A 48 11.21 7.12 -7.61
CA GLU A 48 9.87 7.29 -7.07
C GLU A 48 9.03 6.02 -7.25
N TRP A 49 8.13 5.75 -6.31
CA TRP A 49 7.23 4.60 -6.39
C TRP A 49 6.04 4.87 -7.31
N TRP A 50 5.73 3.88 -8.14
CA TRP A 50 4.61 3.83 -9.08
C TRP A 50 3.82 2.56 -8.82
N THR A 51 3.26 2.46 -7.61
CA THR A 51 2.49 1.29 -7.15
C THR A 51 1.00 1.56 -7.12
N TRP A 52 0.55 2.74 -7.58
CA TRP A 52 -0.87 3.07 -7.67
C TRP A 52 -1.45 2.55 -8.98
N ILE A 53 -2.77 2.40 -9.02
CA ILE A 53 -3.48 1.96 -10.22
C ILE A 53 -4.05 3.20 -10.90
N ASP A 54 -3.62 3.45 -12.14
CA ASP A 54 -4.36 4.31 -13.06
C ASP A 54 -5.60 3.54 -13.52
N TYR A 55 -6.73 3.78 -12.85
CA TYR A 55 -7.96 3.07 -13.17
C TYR A 55 -8.50 3.45 -14.55
N GLU A 56 -8.35 4.70 -14.98
CA GLU A 56 -8.81 5.12 -16.31
C GLU A 56 -8.03 4.35 -17.38
N ARG A 57 -6.69 4.33 -17.27
CA ARG A 57 -5.84 3.57 -18.20
C ARG A 57 -6.08 2.06 -18.12
N PHE A 58 -6.28 1.51 -16.93
CA PHE A 58 -6.60 0.10 -16.76
C PHE A 58 -7.90 -0.30 -17.47
N GLN A 59 -8.95 0.53 -17.41
CA GLN A 59 -10.22 0.25 -18.10
C GLN A 59 -10.04 0.28 -19.62
N GLU A 60 -9.26 1.22 -20.16
CA GLU A 60 -8.92 1.25 -21.59
C GLU A 60 -8.21 -0.03 -22.03
N LEU A 61 -7.20 -0.46 -21.28
CA LEU A 61 -6.42 -1.67 -21.58
C LEU A 61 -7.27 -2.95 -21.52
N ILE A 62 -8.22 -3.04 -20.58
CA ILE A 62 -9.19 -4.14 -20.52
C ILE A 62 -10.09 -4.14 -21.75
N GLN A 63 -10.56 -2.96 -22.18
CA GLN A 63 -11.39 -2.86 -23.38
C GLN A 63 -10.62 -3.30 -24.64
N GLU A 64 -9.37 -2.85 -24.80
CA GLU A 64 -8.48 -3.27 -25.90
C GLU A 64 -8.25 -4.81 -25.89
N TYR A 65 -8.00 -5.39 -24.71
CA TYR A 65 -7.87 -6.83 -24.55
C TYR A 65 -9.14 -7.59 -24.97
N GLU A 66 -10.33 -7.11 -24.59
CA GLU A 66 -11.60 -7.74 -24.94
C GLU A 66 -11.92 -7.61 -26.44
N GLU A 67 -11.74 -6.42 -27.02
CA GLU A 67 -11.98 -6.14 -28.44
C GLU A 67 -11.03 -6.92 -29.36
N SER A 68 -9.80 -7.15 -28.92
CA SER A 68 -8.80 -7.94 -29.64
C SER A 68 -8.98 -9.46 -29.50
N GLY A 69 -9.98 -9.91 -28.75
CA GLY A 69 -10.20 -11.34 -28.46
C GLY A 69 -9.07 -11.96 -27.62
N GLY A 70 -8.42 -11.16 -26.77
CA GLY A 70 -7.32 -11.56 -25.89
C GLY A 70 -5.94 -11.62 -26.56
N THR A 71 -5.78 -10.98 -27.71
CA THR A 71 -4.49 -10.94 -28.42
C THR A 71 -3.61 -9.77 -27.96
N GLU A 72 -4.20 -8.60 -27.68
CA GLU A 72 -3.52 -7.47 -27.08
C GLU A 72 -3.46 -7.64 -25.57
N ASN A 73 -2.26 -7.99 -25.07
CA ASN A 73 -2.02 -8.18 -23.64
C ASN A 73 -1.37 -6.95 -23.04
N PHE A 74 -1.59 -6.76 -21.73
CA PHE A 74 -0.97 -5.69 -20.97
C PHE A 74 -0.50 -6.21 -19.60
N SER A 75 0.30 -5.41 -18.92
CA SER A 75 0.91 -5.71 -17.64
C SER A 75 0.66 -4.58 -16.65
N ALA A 76 0.99 -4.83 -15.38
CA ALA A 76 0.90 -3.80 -14.34
C ALA A 76 1.73 -2.54 -14.61
N MET A 77 2.75 -2.62 -15.47
CA MET A 77 3.56 -1.45 -15.83
C MET A 77 2.83 -0.51 -16.81
N ASP A 78 1.80 -1.00 -17.50
CA ASP A 78 1.06 -0.24 -18.52
C ASP A 78 -0.04 0.64 -17.91
N TYR A 79 -0.42 0.38 -16.65
CA TYR A 79 -1.41 1.15 -15.89
C TYR A 79 -0.91 1.58 -14.50
N MET A 80 0.41 1.51 -14.26
CA MET A 80 0.94 2.01 -13.00
C MET A 80 0.86 3.53 -12.97
N ALA A 81 0.43 4.07 -11.84
CA ALA A 81 0.46 5.49 -11.53
C ALA A 81 1.39 5.74 -10.35
N LYS A 82 1.90 6.97 -10.29
CA LYS A 82 2.74 7.44 -9.20
C LYS A 82 2.02 7.24 -7.87
N THR A 83 2.72 6.63 -6.91
CA THR A 83 2.23 6.44 -5.55
C THR A 83 1.98 7.79 -4.89
N PRO A 84 0.79 8.03 -4.31
CA PRO A 84 0.51 9.27 -3.60
C PRO A 84 1.53 9.51 -2.49
N THR A 85 2.00 10.74 -2.33
CA THR A 85 3.08 11.06 -1.39
C THR A 85 2.73 10.71 0.06
N TRP A 86 1.47 10.86 0.45
CA TRP A 86 0.96 10.47 1.78
C TRP A 86 0.96 8.95 2.02
N ALA A 87 0.99 8.14 0.96
CA ALA A 87 1.02 6.69 1.02
C ALA A 87 2.43 6.10 1.09
N THR A 88 3.44 6.85 0.63
CA THR A 88 4.83 6.38 0.62
C THR A 88 5.35 6.08 2.02
N PHE A 89 6.22 5.07 2.13
CA PHE A 89 6.83 4.73 3.41
C PHE A 89 7.63 5.90 3.99
N GLY A 90 7.42 6.19 5.28
CA GLY A 90 8.00 7.34 5.97
C GLY A 90 7.23 8.66 5.79
N ALA A 91 6.12 8.66 5.05
CA ALA A 91 5.26 9.83 4.94
C ALA A 91 4.67 10.22 6.30
N ARG A 92 4.45 11.53 6.51
CA ARG A 92 3.87 12.06 7.75
C ARG A 92 2.48 11.48 8.03
N GLU A 93 1.72 11.25 6.97
CA GLU A 93 0.37 10.72 7.00
C GLU A 93 0.31 9.21 7.25
N ARG A 94 1.43 8.49 7.12
CA ARG A 94 1.56 7.05 7.41
C ARG A 94 0.52 6.20 6.68
N GLY A 95 0.23 6.56 5.43
CA GLY A 95 -0.76 5.88 4.59
C GLY A 95 -2.19 6.36 4.72
N PHE A 96 -2.48 7.29 5.64
CA PHE A 96 -3.84 7.80 5.81
C PHE A 96 -4.10 8.91 4.79
N ASP A 97 -5.13 8.73 3.95
CA ASP A 97 -5.48 9.73 2.94
C ASP A 97 -5.83 11.08 3.63
N PRO A 98 -5.16 12.20 3.26
CA PRO A 98 -5.47 13.53 3.79
C PRO A 98 -6.91 13.99 3.57
N SER A 99 -7.58 13.46 2.56
CA SER A 99 -8.98 13.78 2.24
C SER A 99 -9.97 13.05 3.15
N ASP A 100 -9.54 11.96 3.79
CA ASP A 100 -10.37 11.20 4.71
C ASP A 100 -10.46 11.87 6.09
N THR A 101 -11.64 11.76 6.71
CA THR A 101 -11.85 12.24 8.08
C THR A 101 -11.64 11.10 9.06
N ARG A 102 -10.68 11.25 9.98
CA ARG A 102 -10.44 10.26 11.02
C ARG A 102 -11.56 10.26 12.06
N PHE A 103 -12.39 9.22 12.05
CA PHE A 103 -13.41 9.01 13.07
C PHE A 103 -12.83 8.30 14.29
N GLN A 104 -12.54 9.06 15.34
CA GLN A 104 -12.27 8.47 16.66
C GLN A 104 -13.60 8.13 17.33
N ARG A 105 -13.82 6.85 17.65
CA ARG A 105 -14.93 6.47 18.53
C ARG A 105 -14.71 7.15 19.88
N LYS A 106 -15.59 8.07 20.27
CA LYS A 106 -15.60 8.62 21.64
C LYS A 106 -15.70 7.45 22.60
N ASN A 107 -14.76 7.38 23.55
CA ASN A 107 -14.72 6.35 24.59
C ASN A 107 -16.11 6.18 25.22
N LYS A 108 -16.81 5.07 24.91
CA LYS A 108 -17.67 4.48 25.92
C LYS A 108 -16.72 3.98 27.00
N THR A 109 -16.92 4.48 28.20
CA THR A 109 -16.25 4.14 29.46
C THR A 109 -15.75 2.70 29.46
N LYS A 110 -14.47 2.52 29.83
CA LYS A 110 -13.87 1.20 30.13
C LYS A 110 -14.82 0.45 31.08
N ASP A 111 -15.28 -0.73 30.66
CA ASP A 111 -15.76 -1.70 31.64
C ASP A 111 -14.52 -2.23 32.37
N ILE A 112 -14.40 -1.87 33.65
CA ILE A 112 -13.32 -2.29 34.55
C ILE A 112 -13.79 -3.50 35.38
N SER A 113 -14.68 -4.35 34.83
CA SER A 113 -14.99 -5.64 35.44
C SER A 113 -14.56 -6.78 34.54
N GLY A 114 -13.38 -7.30 34.83
CA GLY A 114 -12.81 -8.51 34.24
C GLY A 114 -12.04 -9.28 35.30
N CYS A 115 -12.71 -9.59 36.40
CA CYS A 115 -12.59 -10.89 37.07
C CYS A 115 -13.75 -11.74 36.58
#